data_AF-A0A419NEL7-F1
#
_entry.id   AF-A0A419NEL7-F1
#
_cell.length_a   1.000
_cell.length_b   1.000
_cell.length_c   1.000
_cell.angle_alpha   90.00
_cell.angle_beta   90.00
_cell.angle_gamma   90.00
#
_symmetry.space_group_name_H-M   'P 1'
#
loop_
_entity.id
_entity.type
_entity.pdbx_description
1 polymer ?
#
loop_
_entity_poly.entity_id
_entity_poly.type
_entity_poly.pdbx_seq_one_letter_code
_entity_poly.pdbx_strand_id
1 'polypeptide(L)' 'MSKENDFPAFAAGGHPLLQHIQQEGISARDYFAAKAMQSLYSRAGGSPAIDADSCDYFAHHAYQMADAMLKARDE' A
#
# COMPACT_ATOMS: atom_id res chain seq x y z
N MET A 1 -12.94 -7.51 -4.04
CA MET A 1 -13.31 -6.94 -2.73
C MET A 1 -13.27 -5.43 -2.87
N SER A 2 -14.38 -4.78 -2.52
CA SER A 2 -14.72 -3.39 -2.88
C SER A 2 -13.74 -2.36 -2.29
N LYS A 3 -13.47 -1.30 -3.05
CA LYS A 3 -12.62 -0.14 -2.71
C LYS A 3 -13.11 0.69 -1.50
N GLU A 4 -14.09 0.20 -0.73
CA GLU A 4 -14.87 0.98 0.23
C GLU A 4 -14.20 1.14 1.61
N ASN A 5 -13.14 0.39 1.92
CA ASN A 5 -12.47 0.44 3.23
C ASN A 5 -11.11 1.14 3.20
N ASP A 6 -10.79 1.84 2.12
CA ASP A 6 -9.46 2.40 1.90
C ASP A 6 -9.37 3.85 2.37
N PHE A 7 -9.07 4.03 3.66
CA PHE A 7 -8.85 5.35 4.25
C PHE A 7 -7.57 6.00 3.70
N PRO A 8 -7.49 7.33 3.61
CA PRO A 8 -6.28 8.01 3.14
C PRO A 8 -5.09 7.72 4.08
N ALA A 9 -3.91 7.42 3.51
CA ALA A 9 -2.70 7.10 4.26
C ALA A 9 -2.15 8.26 5.11
N PHE A 10 -2.52 9.50 4.78
CA PHE A 10 -2.12 10.72 5.48
C PHE A 10 -3.33 11.52 5.93
N ALA A 11 -3.26 12.08 7.14
CA ALA A 11 -4.29 12.98 7.66
C ALA A 11 -4.32 14.27 6.81
N ALA A 12 -5.51 14.74 6.45
CA ALA A 12 -5.66 16.08 5.92
C ALA A 12 -5.31 17.09 7.00
N GLY A 13 -4.18 17.78 6.84
CA GLY A 13 -3.95 19.01 7.58
C GLY A 13 -5.17 19.92 7.36
N GLY A 14 -5.73 20.47 8.44
CA GLY A 14 -7.00 21.22 8.46
C GLY A 14 -7.00 22.55 7.69
N HIS A 15 -6.24 22.64 6.60
CA HIS A 15 -6.19 23.77 5.70
C HIS A 15 -7.29 23.62 4.63
N PRO A 16 -8.22 24.59 4.49
CA PRO A 16 -9.36 24.50 3.56
C PRO A 16 -8.98 24.22 2.10
N LEU A 17 -7.76 24.61 1.68
CA LEU A 17 -7.23 24.31 0.33
C LEU A 17 -6.78 22.85 0.14
N LEU A 18 -6.51 22.11 1.21
CA LEU A 18 -6.06 20.71 1.14
C LEU A 18 -7.23 19.71 1.16
N GLN A 19 -8.46 20.17 1.42
CA GLN A 19 -9.67 19.33 1.40
C GLN A 19 -9.95 18.73 0.02
N HIS A 20 -9.58 19.42 -1.07
CA HIS A 20 -9.70 18.88 -2.44
C HIS A 20 -8.54 17.95 -2.84
N ILE A 21 -7.39 18.01 -2.16
CA ILE A 21 -6.28 17.06 -2.37
C ILE A 21 -6.62 15.68 -1.78
N GLN A 22 -7.64 15.59 -0.91
CA GLN A 22 -8.08 14.35 -0.28
C GLN A 22 -8.71 13.34 -1.23
N GLN A 23 -9.21 13.76 -2.41
CA GLN A 23 -9.86 12.84 -3.35
C GLN A 23 -8.88 12.07 -4.25
N GLU A 24 -7.60 12.46 -4.27
CA GLU A 24 -6.54 11.85 -5.09
C GLU A 24 -5.35 11.34 -4.24
N GLY A 25 -5.56 11.07 -2.96
CA GLY A 25 -4.53 10.51 -2.07
C GLY A 25 -4.35 9.00 -2.24
N ILE A 26 -3.11 8.51 -2.10
CA ILE A 26 -2.82 7.08 -1.98
C ILE A 26 -3.54 6.50 -0.75
N SER A 27 -4.14 5.32 -0.93
CA SER A 27 -4.89 4.68 0.13
C SER A 27 -3.96 4.10 1.21
N ALA A 28 -4.48 3.88 2.43
CA ALA A 28 -3.71 3.27 3.52
C ALA A 28 -3.22 1.87 3.14
N ARG A 29 -4.04 1.12 2.39
CA ARG A 29 -3.66 -0.19 1.84
C ARG A 29 -2.50 -0.07 0.87
N ASP A 30 -2.57 0.85 -0.09
CA ASP A 30 -1.52 1.07 -1.08
C ASP A 30 -0.21 1.53 -0.41
N TYR A 31 -0.31 2.34 0.63
CA TYR A 31 0.85 2.76 1.41
C TYR A 31 1.52 1.60 2.17
N PHE A 32 0.73 0.75 2.84
CA PHE A 32 1.25 -0.44 3.52
C PHE A 32 1.85 -1.44 2.54
N ALA A 33 1.21 -1.64 1.38
CA ALA A 33 1.72 -2.49 0.33
C ALA A 33 3.08 -1.96 -0.19
N ALA A 34 3.18 -0.66 -0.49
CA ALA A 34 4.42 -0.04 -0.95
C ALA A 34 5.57 -0.24 0.06
N LYS A 35 5.29 -0.09 1.37
CA LYS A 35 6.28 -0.35 2.43
C LYS A 35 6.71 -1.83 2.49
N ALA A 36 5.77 -2.75 2.40
CA ALA A 36 6.06 -4.18 2.41
C ALA A 36 6.91 -4.58 1.20
N MET A 37 6.60 -4.03 0.02
CA MET A 37 7.29 -4.31 -1.25
C MET A 37 8.78 -4.02 -1.17
N GLN A 38 9.20 -2.91 -0.56
CA GLN A 38 10.63 -2.57 -0.40
C GLN A 38 11.41 -3.67 0.35
N SER A 39 10.82 -4.21 1.42
CA SER A 39 11.44 -5.26 2.23
C SER A 39 11.43 -6.61 1.52
N LEU A 40 10.33 -6.95 0.83
CA LEU A 40 10.21 -8.17 0.04
C LEU A 40 11.23 -8.20 -1.10
N TYR A 41 11.41 -7.08 -1.79
CA TYR A 41 12.42 -6.93 -2.85
C TYR A 41 13.85 -7.09 -2.32
N SER A 42 14.17 -6.45 -1.18
CA SER A 42 15.48 -6.59 -0.54
C SER A 42 15.77 -8.03 -0.10
N ARG A 43 14.77 -8.72 0.48
CA ARG A 43 14.88 -10.14 0.87
C ARG A 43 15.19 -11.05 -0.32
N ALA A 44 14.62 -10.76 -1.48
CA ALA A 44 14.81 -11.55 -2.70
C ALA A 44 16.22 -11.42 -3.31
N GLY A 45 17.17 -10.75 -2.64
CA GLY A 45 18.55 -10.61 -3.09
C GLY A 45 18.77 -9.43 -4.03
N GLY A 46 17.78 -8.56 -4.22
CA GLY A 46 17.91 -7.31 -4.98
C GLY A 46 18.13 -7.46 -6.49
N SER A 47 18.19 -8.69 -7.01
CA SER A 47 18.23 -9.04 -8.43
C SER A 47 18.13 -10.57 -8.53
N PRO A 48 17.06 -11.09 -9.13
CA PRO A 48 17.17 -11.50 -10.54
C PRO A 48 15.97 -11.02 -11.34
N ALA A 49 16.21 -10.51 -12.55
CA ALA A 49 15.24 -10.12 -13.59
C ALA A 49 13.87 -9.67 -13.05
N ILE A 50 13.69 -8.35 -12.83
CA ILE A 50 12.34 -7.79 -12.68
C ILE A 50 11.60 -7.99 -14.00
N ASP A 51 10.94 -9.12 -14.13
CA ASP A 51 9.99 -9.45 -15.18
C ASP A 51 8.55 -9.31 -14.65
N ALA A 52 7.56 -9.48 -15.54
CA ALA A 52 6.16 -9.34 -15.17
C ALA A 52 5.74 -10.31 -14.05
N ASP A 53 6.24 -11.55 -14.07
CA ASP A 53 5.90 -12.58 -13.09
C ASP A 53 6.44 -12.23 -11.70
N SER A 54 7.67 -11.71 -11.62
CA SER A 54 8.27 -11.24 -10.36
C SER A 54 7.55 -10.01 -9.81
N CYS A 55 7.13 -9.07 -10.67
CA CYS A 55 6.33 -7.91 -10.28
C CYS A 55 4.99 -8.33 -9.66
N ASP A 56 4.28 -9.26 -10.30
CA ASP A 56 3.00 -9.77 -9.81
C ASP A 56 3.16 -10.49 -8.47
N TYR A 57 4.24 -11.27 -8.30
CA TYR A 57 4.57 -11.93 -7.03
C TYR A 57 4.77 -10.91 -5.90
N PHE A 58 5.59 -9.88 -6.10
CA PHE A 58 5.85 -8.87 -5.08
C PHE A 58 4.61 -8.04 -4.75
N ALA A 59 3.84 -7.66 -5.76
CA ALA A 59 2.59 -6.93 -5.58
C ALA A 59 1.59 -7.76 -4.76
N HIS A 60 1.40 -9.03 -5.11
CA HIS A 60 0.48 -9.92 -4.41
C HIS A 60 0.82 -10.03 -2.92
N HIS A 61 2.08 -10.32 -2.58
CA HIS A 61 2.49 -10.47 -1.19
C HIS A 61 2.49 -9.15 -0.41
N ALA A 62 2.81 -8.03 -1.07
CA ALA A 62 2.72 -6.71 -0.47
C ALA A 62 1.27 -6.36 -0.07
N TYR A 63 0.30 -6.64 -0.94
CA TYR A 63 -1.12 -6.40 -0.63
C TYR A 63 -1.66 -7.36 0.43
N GLN A 64 -1.22 -8.63 0.47
CA GLN A 64 -1.58 -9.54 1.57
C GLN A 64 -1.09 -9.02 2.93
N MET A 65 0.11 -8.46 2.98
CA MET A 65 0.65 -7.85 4.19
C MET A 65 -0.17 -6.61 4.60
N ALA A 66 -0.54 -5.76 3.64
CA ALA A 66 -1.39 -4.60 3.88
C ALA A 66 -2.76 -4.99 4.43
N ASP A 67 -3.40 -6.01 3.85
CA ASP A 67 -4.70 -6.50 4.29
C ASP A 67 -4.62 -7.09 5.71
N ALA A 68 -3.53 -7.78 6.06
CA ALA A 68 -3.29 -8.27 7.42
C ALA A 68 -3.10 -7.12 8.43
N MET A 69 -2.39 -6.06 8.06
CA MET A 69 -2.21 -4.87 8.91
C MET A 69 -3.52 -4.13 9.17
N LEU A 70 -4.37 -3.98 8.14
CA LEU A 70 -5.68 -3.36 8.27
C LEU A 70 -6.59 -4.20 9.17
N LYS A 71 -6.62 -5.52 8.96
CA LYS A 71 -7.38 -6.43 9.82
C LYS A 71 -6.94 -6.34 11.29
N ALA A 72 -5.64 -6.33 11.55
CA ALA A 72 -5.10 -6.24 12.91
C ALA A 72 -5.38 -4.89 13.59
N ARG A 73 -5.76 -3.86 12.84
CA ARG A 73 -6.18 -2.55 13.37
C ARG A 73 -7.66 -2.52 13.77
N ASP A 74 -8.47 -3.35 13.14
CA ASP A 74 -9.91 -3.47 13.39
C ASP A 74 -10.24 -4.50 14.50
N GLU A 75 -9.22 -5.17 15.07
CA GLU A 75 -9.27 -6.04 16.26
C GLU A 75 -8.98 -5.26 17.55
#